data_AF-A0AAE7HA66-F1
#
_entry.id   AF-A0AAE7HA66-F1
#
_cell.length_a   1.000
_cell.length_b   1.000
_cell.length_c   1.000
_cell.angle_alpha   90.00
_cell.angle_beta   90.00
_cell.angle_gamma   90.00
#
_symmetry.space_group_name_H-M   'P 1'
#
loop_
_entity.id
_entity.type
_entity.pdbx_description
1 polymer ?
#
loop_
_entity_poly.entity_id
_entity_poly.type
_entity_poly.pdbx_seq_one_letter_code
_entity_poly.pdbx_strand_id
1 'polypeptide(L)'
;MAKLISTRELATIITALLVKPELLGELDSPEKHRALMEDLGRVVAEHCGGNVTEIALPETDGTAVDEALLDGQPVRYLETKESSPYLIVHPDDSLPSLTHNVWMHADPDGWEEHFDGEDNPLMEELSQQFRQQVYALLTPESQATPSEIIRTLQDWQLGETQLPEEDCQSYQVKVLLEEKNIQCEVVNESGTTCFGLIFEIDRGVPTLHIDTGSDSLLHIHAAHDGLVLTPDAPNHGFEDAPVDRFSYNSPSLLVPGV
;
A
#
# COMPACT_ATOMS: atom_id res chain seq x y z
N MET A 1 22.92 31.54 -2.33
CA MET A 1 21.65 31.14 -2.99
C MET A 1 20.87 30.32 -1.98
N ALA A 2 19.55 30.51 -1.91
CA ALA A 2 18.68 29.71 -1.05
C ALA A 2 18.31 28.39 -1.74
N LYS A 3 18.12 27.33 -0.95
CA LYS A 3 17.50 26.10 -1.43
C LYS A 3 15.98 26.27 -1.39
N LEU A 4 15.29 25.78 -2.41
CA LEU A 4 13.83 25.68 -2.44
C LEU A 4 13.48 24.24 -2.09
N ILE A 5 12.69 24.03 -1.05
CA ILE A 5 12.29 22.71 -0.55
C ILE A 5 10.77 22.64 -0.68
N SER A 6 10.26 21.65 -1.40
CA SER A 6 8.84 21.37 -1.55
C SER A 6 8.25 20.74 -0.30
N THR A 7 6.91 20.74 -0.16
CA THR A 7 6.20 20.08 0.94
C THR A 7 6.56 18.60 1.06
N ARG A 8 6.68 17.89 -0.07
CA ARG A 8 7.04 16.46 -0.09
C ARG A 8 8.45 16.24 0.40
N GLU A 9 9.40 17.05 -0.07
CA GLU A 9 10.80 16.97 0.38
C GLU A 9 10.93 17.29 1.87
N LEU A 10 10.21 18.31 2.37
CA LEU A 10 10.18 18.63 3.80
C LEU A 10 9.62 17.47 4.63
N ALA A 11 8.51 16.87 4.20
CA ALA A 11 7.94 15.70 4.86
C ALA A 11 8.91 14.52 4.89
N THR A 12 9.57 14.21 3.76
CA THR A 12 10.59 13.16 3.68
C THR A 12 11.76 13.42 4.63
N ILE A 13 12.24 14.66 4.73
CA ILE A 13 13.32 15.03 5.65
C ILE A 13 12.88 14.83 7.10
N ILE A 14 11.69 15.29 7.47
CA ILE A 14 11.15 15.14 8.83
C ILE A 14 10.95 13.67 9.19
N THR A 15 10.40 12.87 8.27
CA THR A 15 10.25 11.41 8.46
C THR A 15 11.60 10.74 8.65
N ALA A 16 12.61 11.08 7.85
CA ALA A 16 13.95 10.52 8.00
C ALA A 16 14.58 10.91 9.35
N LEU A 17 14.43 12.16 9.80
CA LEU A 17 14.92 12.61 11.10
C LEU A 17 14.26 11.87 12.27
N LEU A 18 12.95 11.57 12.17
CA LEU A 18 12.21 10.91 13.25
C LEU A 18 12.42 9.39 13.26
N VAL A 19 12.43 8.74 12.10
CA VAL A 19 12.40 7.27 11.99
C VAL A 19 13.80 6.66 11.83
N LYS A 20 14.69 7.33 11.09
CA LYS A 20 16.02 6.80 10.77
C LYS A 20 17.09 7.90 10.72
N PRO A 21 17.34 8.58 11.86
CA PRO A 21 18.22 9.75 11.93
C PRO A 21 19.63 9.50 11.41
N GLU A 22 20.13 8.26 11.50
CA GLU A 22 21.45 7.87 11.04
C GLU A 22 21.65 7.98 9.52
N LEU A 23 20.58 8.04 8.73
CA LEU A 23 20.68 8.31 7.28
C LEU A 23 21.13 9.74 6.98
N LEU A 24 20.79 10.68 7.86
CA LEU A 24 21.12 12.10 7.71
C LEU A 24 22.36 12.48 8.52
N GLY A 25 22.63 11.77 9.63
CA GLY A 25 23.83 11.96 10.43
C GLY A 25 23.87 13.28 11.20
N GLU A 26 22.73 13.95 11.38
CA GLU A 26 22.62 15.27 12.05
C GLU A 26 22.11 15.17 13.50
N LEU A 27 21.52 14.03 13.88
CA LEU A 27 20.99 13.77 15.21
C LEU A 27 21.89 12.78 15.96
N ASP A 28 23.01 13.29 16.46
CA ASP A 28 24.10 12.48 17.04
C ASP A 28 23.80 11.93 18.44
N SER A 29 22.66 12.29 19.05
CA SER A 29 22.29 11.81 20.38
C SER A 29 20.78 11.65 20.57
N PRO A 30 20.33 10.72 21.43
CA PRO A 30 18.92 10.57 21.79
C PRO A 30 18.28 11.85 22.33
N GLU A 31 19.02 12.69 23.05
CA GLU A 31 18.53 13.97 23.59
C GLU A 31 18.17 14.94 22.47
N LYS A 32 19.03 15.06 21.45
CA LYS A 32 18.76 15.91 20.29
C LYS A 32 17.55 15.41 19.50
N HIS A 33 17.43 14.09 19.34
CA HIS A 33 16.29 13.47 18.66
C HIS A 33 14.98 13.73 19.41
N ARG A 34 14.96 13.56 20.75
CA ARG A 34 13.80 13.86 21.59
C ARG A 34 13.43 15.34 21.57
N ALA A 35 14.41 16.25 21.63
CA ALA A 35 14.15 17.68 21.52
C ALA A 35 13.49 18.05 20.18
N LEU A 36 13.98 17.47 19.07
CA LEU A 36 13.34 17.65 17.77
C LEU A 36 11.91 17.11 17.75
N MET A 37 11.68 15.93 18.33
CA MET A 37 10.35 15.32 18.40
C MET A 37 9.37 16.20 19.19
N GLU A 38 9.81 16.77 20.31
CA GLU A 38 9.03 17.70 21.13
C GLU A 38 8.72 19.00 20.37
N ASP A 39 9.72 19.60 19.71
CA ASP A 39 9.56 20.82 18.92
C ASP A 39 8.56 20.61 17.76
N LEU A 40 8.65 19.48 17.06
CA LEU A 40 7.71 19.13 15.99
C LEU A 40 6.29 18.91 16.54
N GLY A 41 6.16 18.20 17.66
CA GLY A 41 4.88 18.03 18.34
C GLY A 41 4.25 19.37 18.71
N ARG A 42 5.05 20.29 19.26
CA ARG A 42 4.61 21.63 19.65
C ARG A 42 4.14 22.45 18.44
N VAL A 43 4.86 22.40 17.32
CA VAL A 43 4.44 23.07 16.08
C VAL A 43 3.09 22.54 15.60
N VAL A 44 2.85 21.23 15.67
CA VAL A 44 1.54 20.66 15.31
C VAL A 44 0.46 21.12 16.30
N ALA A 45 0.73 21.07 17.61
CA ALA A 45 -0.21 21.54 18.64
C ALA A 45 -0.57 23.04 18.48
N GLU A 46 0.40 23.89 18.17
CA GLU A 46 0.17 25.33 17.93
C GLU A 46 -0.78 25.61 16.76
N HIS A 47 -0.82 24.72 15.75
CA HIS A 47 -1.63 24.89 14.56
C HIS A 47 -2.92 24.06 14.55
N CYS A 48 -2.94 22.91 15.22
CA CYS A 48 -4.02 21.92 15.16
C CYS A 48 -4.71 21.68 16.51
N GLY A 49 -4.20 22.28 17.59
CA GLY A 49 -4.68 22.14 18.96
C GLY A 49 -4.11 20.91 19.68
N GLY A 50 -4.35 20.87 21.00
CA GLY A 50 -3.79 19.89 21.93
C GLY A 50 -2.58 20.43 22.69
N ASN A 51 -2.22 19.77 23.79
CA ASN A 51 -1.13 20.19 24.66
C ASN A 51 -0.03 19.13 24.73
N VAL A 52 1.12 19.45 24.14
CA VAL A 52 2.33 18.61 24.20
C VAL A 52 3.08 18.91 25.49
N THR A 53 3.22 17.91 26.34
CA THR A 53 3.84 18.06 27.67
C THR A 53 5.27 17.53 27.71
N GLU A 54 5.48 16.29 27.28
CA GLU A 54 6.80 15.66 27.36
C GLU A 54 6.97 14.51 26.35
N ILE A 55 8.23 14.08 26.21
CA ILE A 55 8.60 12.86 25.50
C ILE A 55 8.78 11.75 26.52
N ALA A 56 7.87 10.79 26.52
CA ALA A 56 7.99 9.59 27.35
C ALA A 56 8.96 8.60 26.72
N LEU A 57 9.88 8.09 27.54
CA LEU A 57 10.62 6.89 27.18
C LEU A 57 9.77 5.68 27.56
N PRO A 58 9.77 4.60 26.75
CA PRO A 58 9.16 3.34 27.15
C PRO A 58 9.69 2.93 28.53
N GLU A 59 8.78 2.75 29.49
CA GLU A 59 9.14 2.40 30.86
C GLU A 59 9.95 1.11 30.86
N THR A 60 11.22 1.22 31.23
CA THR A 60 11.98 0.12 31.83
C THR A 60 12.10 0.48 33.30
N ASP A 61 11.02 0.24 34.04
CA ASP A 61 10.93 0.14 35.51
C ASP A 61 11.99 0.96 36.27
N GLY A 62 12.07 2.27 36.01
CA GLY A 62 12.93 3.23 36.71
C GLY A 62 14.41 2.85 36.94
N THR A 63 14.96 1.86 36.24
CA THR A 63 16.30 1.30 36.49
C THR A 63 17.14 1.10 35.23
N ALA A 64 16.67 1.55 34.07
CA ALA A 64 17.48 1.69 32.88
C ALA A 64 18.47 2.86 33.00
N VAL A 65 19.58 2.58 33.68
CA VAL A 65 20.91 3.02 33.21
C VAL A 65 21.07 2.62 31.74
N ASP A 66 21.97 3.29 31.01
CA ASP A 66 22.38 3.15 29.58
C ASP A 66 22.57 1.71 29.02
N GLU A 67 22.25 0.66 29.78
CA GLU A 67 22.40 -0.76 29.51
C GLU A 67 21.13 -1.57 29.83
N ALA A 68 19.92 -1.05 29.56
CA ALA A 68 18.71 -1.86 29.64
C ALA A 68 18.81 -3.04 28.65
N LEU A 69 18.63 -4.26 29.16
CA LEU A 69 18.67 -5.49 28.37
C LEU A 69 17.23 -5.97 28.11
N LEU A 70 16.77 -5.97 26.86
CA LEU A 70 15.63 -6.78 26.42
C LEU A 70 16.19 -8.14 25.97
N ASP A 71 15.69 -9.24 26.54
CA ASP A 71 16.16 -10.60 26.25
C ASP A 71 17.69 -10.81 26.34
N GLY A 72 18.36 -10.04 27.20
CA GLY A 72 19.82 -10.14 27.41
C GLY A 72 20.67 -9.40 26.37
N GLN A 73 20.08 -8.56 25.51
CA GLN A 73 20.79 -7.71 24.55
C GLN A 73 20.61 -6.21 24.87
N PRO A 74 21.66 -5.39 24.68
CA PRO A 74 21.55 -3.95 24.92
C PRO A 74 20.55 -3.34 23.95
N VAL A 75 19.52 -2.72 24.52
CA VAL A 75 18.45 -2.06 23.76
C VAL A 75 19.00 -0.81 23.11
N ARG A 76 19.10 -0.79 21.78
CA ARG A 76 19.52 0.42 21.07
C ARG A 76 18.32 1.31 20.79
N TYR A 77 18.50 2.59 21.04
CA TYR A 77 17.53 3.64 20.75
C TYR A 77 17.00 3.54 19.31
N LEU A 78 15.68 3.55 19.12
CA LEU A 78 14.97 3.42 17.83
C LEU A 78 15.14 2.08 17.08
N GLU A 79 15.82 1.09 17.65
CA GLU A 79 15.98 -0.23 17.01
C GLU A 79 14.68 -1.07 17.05
N THR A 80 13.87 -0.90 18.10
CA THR A 80 12.59 -1.59 18.24
C THR A 80 11.49 -0.62 18.68
N LYS A 81 10.24 -1.08 18.62
CA LYS A 81 9.09 -0.28 19.08
C LYS A 81 9.20 0.01 20.59
N GLU A 82 9.74 -0.94 21.34
CA GLU A 82 9.96 -0.91 22.78
C GLU A 82 11.14 -0.02 23.18
N SER A 83 11.97 0.42 22.22
CA SER A 83 13.09 1.34 22.44
C SER A 83 12.87 2.73 21.85
N SER A 84 11.70 2.96 21.27
CA SER A 84 11.32 4.22 20.63
C SER A 84 10.55 5.11 21.61
N PRO A 85 10.86 6.42 21.68
CA PRO A 85 10.13 7.36 22.53
C PRO A 85 8.71 7.62 22.03
N TYR A 86 7.84 8.06 22.93
CA TYR A 86 6.46 8.47 22.66
C TYR A 86 6.28 9.97 22.94
N LEU A 87 5.49 10.65 22.11
CA LEU A 87 5.05 12.02 22.36
C LEU A 87 3.78 11.97 23.21
N ILE A 88 3.78 12.61 24.38
CA ILE A 88 2.57 12.75 25.19
C ILE A 88 1.81 14.01 24.74
N VAL A 89 0.55 13.80 24.37
CA VAL A 89 -0.38 14.87 24.01
C VAL A 89 -1.61 14.75 24.91
N HIS A 90 -2.01 15.85 25.55
CA HIS A 90 -3.26 15.94 26.30
C HIS A 90 -4.30 16.73 25.51
N PRO A 91 -5.59 16.41 25.66
CA PRO A 91 -6.64 17.21 25.06
C PRO A 91 -6.78 18.53 25.83
N ASP A 92 -7.09 19.61 25.11
CA ASP A 92 -7.41 20.90 25.69
C ASP A 92 -8.46 21.64 24.84
N ASP A 93 -8.87 22.83 25.29
CA ASP A 93 -9.91 23.65 24.65
C ASP A 93 -9.51 24.16 23.24
N SER A 94 -8.26 23.97 22.83
CA SER A 94 -7.80 24.39 21.50
C SER A 94 -8.11 23.36 20.40
N LEU A 95 -8.47 22.12 20.79
CA LEU A 95 -8.86 21.09 19.83
C LEU A 95 -10.22 21.42 19.17
N PRO A 96 -10.36 21.16 17.85
CA PRO A 96 -11.64 21.34 17.17
C PRO A 96 -12.72 20.36 17.67
N SER A 97 -12.32 19.16 18.06
CA SER A 97 -13.17 18.11 18.66
C SER A 97 -12.29 17.01 19.24
N LEU A 98 -12.74 16.32 20.29
CA LEU A 98 -12.06 15.14 20.84
C LEU A 98 -12.01 13.96 19.85
N THR A 99 -13.02 13.83 18.99
CA THR A 99 -13.14 12.70 18.03
C THR A 99 -12.72 13.05 16.60
N HIS A 100 -12.42 14.32 16.32
CA HIS A 100 -12.09 14.79 14.97
C HIS A 100 -10.93 15.79 15.05
N ASN A 101 -9.72 15.28 15.27
CA ASN A 101 -8.48 16.07 15.33
C ASN A 101 -7.30 15.26 14.75
N VAL A 102 -6.13 15.89 14.65
CA VAL A 102 -4.93 15.28 14.05
C VAL A 102 -4.35 14.12 14.87
N TRP A 103 -4.62 14.09 16.17
CA TRP A 103 -4.10 13.10 17.12
C TRP A 103 -4.98 11.85 17.22
N MET A 104 -6.28 11.99 16.96
CA MET A 104 -7.31 10.95 17.14
C MET A 104 -6.97 9.58 16.54
N HIS A 105 -6.28 9.55 15.39
CA HIS A 105 -5.98 8.30 14.71
C HIS A 105 -4.70 7.62 15.22
N ALA A 106 -3.94 8.28 16.09
CA ALA A 106 -2.80 7.73 16.81
C ALA A 106 -3.25 7.29 18.21
N ASP A 107 -2.77 6.13 18.67
CA ASP A 107 -3.14 5.54 19.97
C ASP A 107 -4.66 5.43 20.18
N PRO A 108 -5.33 4.40 19.60
CA PRO A 108 -6.80 4.32 19.59
C PRO A 108 -7.44 4.27 20.98
N ASP A 109 -6.70 3.79 21.97
CA ASP A 109 -7.12 3.69 23.38
C ASP A 109 -6.76 4.99 24.15
N GLY A 110 -6.04 5.91 23.49
CA GLY A 110 -5.64 7.20 24.03
C GLY A 110 -6.85 8.10 24.28
N TRP A 111 -6.91 8.69 25.47
CA TRP A 111 -8.00 9.56 25.93
C TRP A 111 -9.36 8.87 26.13
N GLU A 112 -9.40 7.54 26.25
CA GLU A 112 -10.61 6.77 26.62
C GLU A 112 -11.38 7.39 27.81
N GLU A 113 -10.66 7.86 28.83
CA GLU A 113 -11.24 8.48 30.02
C GLU A 113 -12.00 9.80 29.75
N HIS A 114 -11.77 10.44 28.60
CA HIS A 114 -12.43 11.66 28.16
C HIS A 114 -13.65 11.38 27.27
N PHE A 115 -13.85 10.14 26.84
CA PHE A 115 -15.05 9.73 26.10
C PHE A 115 -16.11 9.23 27.08
N ASP A 116 -17.38 9.56 26.82
CA ASP A 116 -18.52 9.21 27.68
C ASP A 116 -18.89 7.70 27.64
N GLY A 117 -17.92 6.81 27.41
CA GLY A 117 -18.06 5.36 27.53
C GLY A 117 -18.77 4.64 26.37
N GLU A 118 -18.81 5.23 25.17
CA GLU A 118 -19.30 4.53 23.96
C GLU A 118 -18.12 4.01 23.12
N ASP A 119 -17.77 2.74 23.33
CA ASP A 119 -16.90 2.00 22.40
C ASP A 119 -17.60 1.88 21.05
N ASN A 120 -17.08 2.57 20.04
CA ASN A 120 -17.61 2.52 18.69
C ASN A 120 -16.65 1.75 17.75
N PRO A 121 -16.90 0.46 17.48
CA PRO A 121 -16.03 -0.35 16.61
C PRO A 121 -15.90 0.20 15.18
N LEU A 122 -16.87 1.02 14.72
CA LEU A 122 -16.74 1.71 13.43
C LEU A 122 -15.67 2.80 13.45
N MET A 123 -15.39 3.42 14.61
CA MET A 123 -14.37 4.45 14.76
C MET A 123 -12.95 3.85 14.70
N GLU A 124 -12.79 2.61 15.17
CA GLU A 124 -11.53 1.87 15.07
C GLU A 124 -11.20 1.50 13.62
N GLU A 125 -12.17 0.97 12.88
CA GLU A 125 -12.01 0.60 11.47
C GLU A 125 -11.73 1.84 10.59
N LEU A 126 -12.46 2.93 10.81
CA LEU A 126 -12.22 4.20 10.11
C LEU A 126 -10.82 4.76 10.41
N SER A 127 -10.36 4.67 11.67
CA SER A 127 -9.02 5.11 12.05
C SER A 127 -7.93 4.24 11.42
N GLN A 128 -8.16 2.94 11.29
CA GLN A 128 -7.24 2.04 10.61
C GLN A 128 -7.12 2.36 9.12
N GLN A 129 -8.26 2.59 8.43
CA GLN A 129 -8.28 3.00 7.03
C GLN A 129 -7.58 4.35 6.83
N PHE A 130 -7.82 5.32 7.70
CA PHE A 130 -7.17 6.62 7.65
C PHE A 130 -5.64 6.48 7.78
N ARG A 131 -5.16 5.71 8.77
CA ARG A 131 -3.72 5.45 8.93
C ARG A 131 -3.09 4.84 7.68
N GLN A 132 -3.76 3.86 7.05
CA GLN A 132 -3.28 3.26 5.81
C GLN A 132 -3.16 4.27 4.67
N GLN A 133 -4.14 5.16 4.51
CA GLN A 133 -4.07 6.23 3.50
C GLN A 133 -2.91 7.19 3.76
N VAL A 134 -2.68 7.58 5.03
CA VAL A 134 -1.55 8.44 5.40
C VAL A 134 -0.21 7.75 5.17
N TYR A 135 -0.07 6.46 5.51
CA TYR A 135 1.15 5.70 5.23
C TYR A 135 1.45 5.60 3.73
N ALA A 136 0.43 5.49 2.88
CA ALA A 136 0.60 5.50 1.43
C ALA A 136 1.13 6.84 0.89
N LEU A 137 0.96 7.95 1.61
CA LEU A 137 1.55 9.25 1.24
C LEU A 137 3.07 9.28 1.49
N LEU A 138 3.55 8.48 2.45
CA LEU A 138 4.96 8.40 2.84
C LEU A 138 5.77 7.44 1.97
N THR A 139 5.11 6.52 1.26
CA THR A 139 5.77 5.69 0.24
C THR A 139 5.90 6.47 -1.08
N PRO A 140 7.08 6.45 -1.72
CA PRO A 140 7.28 7.09 -3.04
C PRO A 140 6.31 6.59 -4.12
N GLU A 141 5.75 5.40 -3.94
CA GLU A 141 4.94 4.64 -4.90
C GLU A 141 3.50 5.16 -5.10
N SER A 142 3.06 6.17 -4.33
CA SER A 142 1.76 6.84 -4.57
C SER A 142 1.70 7.67 -5.87
N GLN A 143 2.79 7.69 -6.64
CA GLN A 143 2.75 7.97 -8.08
C GLN A 143 3.06 6.69 -8.85
N ALA A 144 2.04 5.87 -9.10
CA ALA A 144 1.96 4.87 -10.16
C ALA A 144 3.31 4.27 -10.62
N THR A 145 4.07 3.66 -9.71
CA THR A 145 5.08 2.70 -10.13
C THR A 145 4.32 1.44 -10.53
N PRO A 146 4.39 0.98 -11.80
CA PRO A 146 3.81 -0.28 -12.15
C PRO A 146 4.38 -1.35 -11.22
N SER A 147 3.51 -2.05 -10.50
CA SER A 147 3.92 -3.17 -9.66
C SER A 147 4.42 -4.27 -10.60
N GLU A 148 5.74 -4.31 -10.80
CA GLU A 148 6.38 -5.30 -11.64
C GLU A 148 6.57 -6.58 -10.81
N ILE A 149 5.78 -7.60 -11.13
CA ILE A 149 5.79 -8.89 -10.45
C ILE A 149 6.45 -9.89 -11.39
N ILE A 150 7.69 -10.28 -11.07
CA ILE A 150 8.41 -11.35 -11.78
C ILE A 150 8.10 -12.68 -11.08
N ARG A 151 7.53 -13.64 -11.81
CA ARG A 151 7.08 -14.95 -11.28
C ARG A 151 7.15 -16.02 -12.37
N THR A 152 7.53 -17.22 -11.99
CA THR A 152 7.49 -18.41 -12.85
C THR A 152 6.11 -19.05 -12.84
N LEU A 153 5.79 -19.91 -13.82
CA LEU A 153 4.51 -20.64 -13.84
C LEU A 153 4.31 -21.53 -12.61
N GLN A 154 5.41 -22.04 -12.02
CA GLN A 154 5.40 -22.78 -10.75
C GLN A 154 4.93 -21.92 -9.57
N ASP A 155 5.26 -20.63 -9.55
CA ASP A 155 4.89 -19.73 -8.46
C ASP A 155 3.38 -19.43 -8.40
N TRP A 156 2.67 -19.60 -9.51
CA TRP A 156 1.22 -19.38 -9.62
C TRP A 156 0.39 -20.66 -9.47
N GLN A 157 1.04 -21.81 -9.31
CA GLN A 157 0.36 -23.09 -9.26
C GLN A 157 -0.46 -23.25 -7.98
N LEU A 158 -1.73 -23.61 -8.13
CA LEU A 158 -2.55 -24.08 -7.02
C LEU A 158 -2.27 -25.58 -6.79
N GLY A 159 -1.33 -25.91 -5.90
CA GLY A 159 -1.01 -27.28 -5.46
C GLY A 159 0.36 -27.82 -5.92
N GLU A 160 0.74 -29.00 -5.43
CA GLU A 160 2.09 -29.59 -5.61
C GLU A 160 2.22 -30.52 -6.84
N THR A 161 1.76 -30.11 -8.02
CA THR A 161 1.85 -30.97 -9.21
C THR A 161 3.13 -30.67 -10.00
N GLN A 162 3.98 -31.67 -10.24
CA GLN A 162 5.18 -31.50 -11.06
C GLN A 162 4.81 -31.15 -12.51
N LEU A 163 5.33 -30.03 -13.00
CA LEU A 163 5.13 -29.57 -14.38
C LEU A 163 6.20 -30.15 -15.32
N PRO A 164 5.87 -30.41 -16.60
CA PRO A 164 6.84 -30.67 -17.65
C PRO A 164 7.86 -29.53 -17.79
N GLU A 165 9.12 -29.82 -18.10
CA GLU A 165 10.18 -28.79 -18.24
C GLU A 165 9.83 -27.71 -19.29
N GLU A 166 9.06 -28.07 -20.32
CA GLU A 166 8.56 -27.16 -21.35
C GLU A 166 7.60 -26.08 -20.82
N ASP A 167 6.92 -26.33 -19.69
CA ASP A 167 5.94 -25.43 -19.07
C ASP A 167 6.56 -24.60 -17.92
N CYS A 168 7.86 -24.74 -17.67
CA CYS A 168 8.59 -24.08 -16.57
C CYS A 168 9.20 -22.72 -16.95
N GLN A 169 8.79 -22.11 -18.07
CA GLN A 169 9.29 -20.79 -18.47
C GLN A 169 8.93 -19.70 -17.45
N SER A 170 9.81 -18.70 -17.36
CA SER A 170 9.56 -17.52 -16.53
C SER A 170 8.69 -16.51 -17.28
N TYR A 171 7.72 -15.93 -16.58
CA TYR A 171 6.92 -14.83 -17.09
C TYR A 171 7.12 -13.60 -16.21
N GLN A 172 6.91 -12.44 -16.81
CA GLN A 172 6.93 -11.18 -16.10
C GLN A 172 5.56 -10.54 -16.24
N VAL A 173 4.93 -10.29 -15.08
CA VAL A 173 3.61 -9.66 -15.00
C VAL A 173 3.80 -8.19 -14.66
N LYS A 174 3.32 -7.32 -15.52
CA LYS A 174 3.35 -5.87 -15.33
C LYS A 174 1.94 -5.37 -15.10
N VAL A 175 1.68 -4.78 -13.94
CA VAL A 175 0.41 -4.11 -13.66
C VAL A 175 0.61 -2.61 -13.79
N LEU A 176 0.00 -2.02 -14.81
CA LEU A 176 0.02 -0.60 -15.12
C LEU A 176 -1.31 0.01 -14.66
N LEU A 177 -1.21 0.97 -13.74
CA LEU A 177 -2.34 1.79 -13.30
C LEU A 177 -2.22 3.14 -13.99
N GLU A 178 -2.94 3.34 -15.10
CA GLU A 178 -3.05 4.65 -15.72
C GLU A 178 -4.31 5.37 -15.19
N GLU A 179 -4.42 6.67 -15.40
CA GLU A 179 -5.48 7.51 -14.80
C GLU A 179 -6.92 7.03 -15.11
N LYS A 180 -7.13 6.20 -16.15
CA LYS A 180 -8.47 5.83 -16.65
C LYS A 180 -8.70 4.33 -16.87
N ASN A 181 -7.65 3.52 -16.85
CA ASN A 181 -7.72 2.08 -17.10
C ASN A 181 -6.66 1.34 -16.26
N ILE A 182 -6.93 0.05 -16.03
CA ILE A 182 -5.99 -0.86 -15.38
C ILE A 182 -5.54 -1.84 -16.44
N GLN A 183 -4.23 -1.91 -16.69
CA GLN A 183 -3.64 -2.82 -17.66
C GLN A 183 -2.75 -3.83 -16.95
N CYS A 184 -2.89 -5.10 -17.32
CA CYS A 184 -2.06 -6.19 -16.84
C CYS A 184 -1.47 -6.89 -18.06
N GLU A 185 -0.15 -6.89 -18.18
CA GLU A 185 0.56 -7.55 -19.28
C GLU A 185 1.41 -8.70 -18.75
N VAL A 186 1.35 -9.83 -19.42
CA VAL A 186 2.24 -10.97 -19.22
C VAL A 186 3.18 -11.04 -20.41
N VAL A 187 4.47 -10.83 -20.14
CA VAL A 187 5.53 -10.94 -21.14
C VAL A 187 6.36 -12.20 -20.89
N ASN A 188 6.82 -12.83 -21.96
CA ASN A 188 7.75 -13.96 -21.88
C ASN A 188 9.20 -13.48 -21.67
N GLU A 189 10.14 -14.43 -21.57
CA GLU A 189 11.57 -14.16 -21.42
C GLU A 189 12.18 -13.32 -22.56
N SER A 190 11.58 -13.36 -23.77
CA SER A 190 12.01 -12.52 -24.90
C SER A 190 11.46 -11.09 -24.86
N GLY A 191 10.61 -10.77 -23.89
CA GLY A 191 9.97 -9.45 -23.75
C GLY A 191 8.74 -9.26 -24.65
N THR A 192 8.26 -10.31 -25.30
CA THR A 192 7.05 -10.25 -26.13
C THR A 192 5.83 -10.46 -25.26
N THR A 193 4.80 -9.60 -25.42
CA THR A 193 3.50 -9.76 -24.77
C THR A 193 2.84 -11.05 -25.25
N CYS A 194 2.58 -11.96 -24.32
CA CYS A 194 1.88 -13.21 -24.60
C CYS A 194 0.41 -13.13 -24.20
N PHE A 195 0.09 -12.25 -23.26
CA PHE A 195 -1.25 -12.06 -22.76
C PHE A 195 -1.40 -10.66 -22.14
N GLY A 196 -2.53 -10.01 -22.38
CA GLY A 196 -2.85 -8.69 -21.87
C GLY A 196 -4.30 -8.62 -21.42
N LEU A 197 -4.54 -7.92 -20.31
CA LEU A 197 -5.86 -7.57 -19.82
C LEU A 197 -5.94 -6.07 -19.65
N ILE A 198 -6.99 -5.45 -20.17
CA ILE A 198 -7.28 -4.03 -19.94
C ILE A 198 -8.68 -3.92 -19.35
N PHE A 199 -8.78 -3.31 -18.18
CA PHE A 199 -10.04 -2.97 -17.54
C PHE A 199 -10.32 -1.48 -17.71
N GLU A 200 -11.49 -1.15 -18.26
CA GLU A 200 -11.92 0.22 -18.45
C GLU A 200 -13.43 0.39 -18.21
N ILE A 201 -13.86 1.64 -18.02
CA ILE A 201 -15.28 2.01 -18.02
C ILE A 201 -15.59 2.71 -19.34
N ASP A 202 -16.05 1.95 -20.35
CA ASP A 202 -16.46 2.51 -21.64
C ASP A 202 -17.90 3.02 -21.57
N ARG A 203 -18.08 4.35 -21.70
CA ARG A 203 -19.40 5.02 -21.69
C ARG A 203 -20.31 4.62 -20.51
N GLY A 204 -19.71 4.35 -19.35
CA GLY A 204 -20.44 3.94 -18.14
C GLY A 204 -20.68 2.44 -18.00
N VAL A 205 -20.12 1.62 -18.90
CA VAL A 205 -20.20 0.16 -18.87
C VAL A 205 -18.82 -0.43 -18.55
N PRO A 206 -18.71 -1.24 -17.48
CA PRO A 206 -17.48 -1.99 -17.20
C PRO A 206 -17.13 -2.91 -18.38
N THR A 207 -15.91 -2.75 -18.88
CA THR A 207 -15.42 -3.44 -20.06
C THR A 207 -14.06 -4.05 -19.77
N LEU A 208 -13.88 -5.29 -20.22
CA LEU A 208 -12.62 -6.02 -20.16
C LEU A 208 -12.16 -6.32 -21.59
N HIS A 209 -10.93 -5.95 -21.91
CA HIS A 209 -10.27 -6.33 -23.14
C HIS A 209 -9.26 -7.43 -22.84
N ILE A 210 -9.29 -8.50 -23.62
CA ILE A 210 -8.32 -9.59 -23.56
C ILE A 210 -7.50 -9.56 -24.84
N ASP A 211 -6.19 -9.40 -24.69
CA ASP A 211 -5.19 -9.56 -25.73
C ASP A 211 -4.46 -10.88 -25.50
N THR A 212 -4.36 -11.72 -26.53
CA THR A 212 -3.63 -13.00 -26.48
C THR A 212 -2.30 -12.96 -27.24
N GLY A 213 -1.72 -11.76 -27.44
CA GLY A 213 -0.49 -11.56 -28.19
C GLY A 213 -0.66 -11.68 -29.71
N SER A 214 -1.88 -11.45 -30.21
CA SER A 214 -2.22 -11.55 -31.65
C SER A 214 -2.93 -10.27 -32.12
N ASP A 215 -3.14 -10.10 -33.42
CA ASP A 215 -3.85 -8.94 -33.99
C ASP A 215 -5.37 -8.90 -33.66
N SER A 216 -5.83 -9.69 -32.68
CA SER A 216 -7.24 -9.82 -32.29
C SER A 216 -7.42 -9.53 -30.81
N LEU A 217 -8.25 -8.54 -30.51
CA LEU A 217 -8.71 -8.19 -29.16
C LEU A 217 -10.12 -8.76 -28.93
N LEU A 218 -10.36 -9.30 -27.74
CA LEU A 218 -11.67 -9.71 -27.29
C LEU A 218 -12.24 -8.69 -26.31
N HIS A 219 -13.37 -8.10 -26.65
CA HIS A 219 -14.07 -7.12 -25.83
C HIS A 219 -15.21 -7.82 -25.07
N ILE A 220 -15.23 -7.64 -23.74
CA ILE A 220 -16.25 -8.20 -22.86
C ILE A 220 -16.93 -7.07 -22.11
N HIS A 221 -18.24 -6.93 -22.27
CA HIS A 221 -19.04 -5.91 -21.60
C HIS A 221 -20.05 -6.56 -20.65
N ALA A 222 -20.26 -5.96 -19.47
CA ALA A 222 -21.39 -6.28 -18.61
C ALA A 222 -22.64 -5.48 -19.06
N ALA A 223 -23.45 -6.05 -19.96
CA ALA A 223 -24.61 -5.38 -20.53
C ALA A 223 -25.76 -6.38 -20.77
N HIS A 224 -26.99 -5.88 -20.83
CA HIS A 224 -28.21 -6.67 -21.12
C HIS A 224 -28.40 -7.88 -20.18
N ASP A 225 -28.23 -7.68 -18.87
CA ASP A 225 -28.33 -8.72 -17.84
C ASP A 225 -27.35 -9.90 -18.01
N GLY A 226 -26.25 -9.71 -18.74
CA GLY A 226 -25.24 -10.74 -18.96
C GLY A 226 -23.89 -10.20 -19.44
N LEU A 227 -23.08 -11.10 -20.00
CA LEU A 227 -21.81 -10.78 -20.65
C LEU A 227 -22.00 -10.72 -22.16
N VAL A 228 -21.61 -9.61 -22.77
CA VAL A 228 -21.56 -9.44 -24.23
C VAL A 228 -20.11 -9.59 -24.66
N LEU A 229 -19.82 -10.60 -25.46
CA LEU A 229 -18.52 -10.83 -26.06
C LEU A 229 -18.54 -10.29 -27.49
N THR A 230 -17.59 -9.42 -27.82
CA THR A 230 -17.44 -8.83 -29.16
C THR A 230 -15.99 -8.98 -29.61
N PRO A 231 -15.72 -9.65 -30.75
CA PRO A 231 -14.40 -9.62 -31.34
C PRO A 231 -14.14 -8.24 -31.95
N ASP A 232 -12.88 -7.79 -31.93
CA ASP A 232 -12.48 -6.47 -32.45
C ASP A 232 -12.58 -6.34 -33.99
N ALA A 233 -12.86 -7.45 -34.69
CA ALA A 233 -12.99 -7.47 -36.15
C ALA A 233 -14.41 -7.84 -36.59
N PRO A 234 -15.06 -7.06 -37.48
CA PRO A 234 -16.45 -7.27 -37.91
C PRO A 234 -16.68 -8.55 -38.73
N ASN A 235 -15.59 -9.20 -39.18
CA ASN A 235 -15.64 -10.47 -39.91
C ASN A 235 -15.26 -11.68 -39.06
N HIS A 236 -14.91 -11.48 -37.78
CA HIS A 236 -14.50 -12.57 -36.89
C HIS A 236 -15.71 -13.00 -36.07
N GLY A 237 -15.93 -14.31 -35.99
CA GLY A 237 -16.93 -14.93 -35.11
C GLY A 237 -16.25 -15.61 -33.93
N PHE A 238 -17.05 -16.25 -33.08
CA PHE A 238 -16.54 -17.21 -32.10
C PHE A 238 -16.77 -18.62 -32.61
N GLU A 239 -15.78 -19.49 -32.41
CA GLU A 239 -15.87 -20.92 -32.67
C GLU A 239 -15.70 -21.70 -31.37
N ASP A 240 -16.09 -22.98 -31.38
CA ASP A 240 -15.81 -23.88 -30.28
C ASP A 240 -14.29 -24.07 -30.15
N ALA A 241 -13.77 -23.89 -28.93
CA ALA A 241 -12.36 -24.11 -28.66
C ALA A 241 -12.01 -25.59 -28.87
N PRO A 242 -10.85 -25.92 -29.47
CA PRO A 242 -10.33 -27.27 -29.40
C PRO A 242 -10.14 -27.66 -27.93
N VAL A 243 -10.45 -28.92 -27.60
CA VAL A 243 -10.27 -29.44 -26.24
C VAL A 243 -8.78 -29.48 -25.93
N ASP A 244 -8.31 -28.49 -25.18
CA ASP A 244 -6.94 -28.39 -24.71
C ASP A 244 -6.73 -29.19 -23.41
N ARG A 245 -5.50 -29.62 -23.12
CA ARG A 245 -5.15 -30.32 -21.88
C ARG A 245 -5.48 -29.53 -20.60
N PHE A 246 -5.60 -28.20 -20.72
CA PHE A 246 -5.97 -27.28 -19.64
C PHE A 246 -7.47 -26.93 -19.63
N SER A 247 -8.25 -27.45 -20.56
CA SER A 247 -9.71 -27.31 -20.53
C SER A 247 -10.29 -28.16 -19.40
N TYR A 248 -11.24 -27.62 -18.64
CA TYR A 248 -11.93 -28.34 -17.54
C TYR A 248 -12.88 -29.45 -18.03
N ASN A 249 -12.55 -30.13 -19.15
CA ASN A 249 -13.40 -31.10 -19.85
C ASN A 249 -14.82 -30.58 -20.15
N SER A 250 -14.97 -29.26 -20.28
CA SER A 250 -16.24 -28.61 -20.55
C SER A 250 -16.30 -28.16 -22.01
N PRO A 251 -17.33 -28.56 -22.79
CA PRO A 251 -17.47 -28.21 -24.20
C PRO A 251 -17.87 -26.74 -24.44
N SER A 252 -17.80 -25.88 -23.42
CA SER A 252 -18.38 -24.54 -23.41
C SER A 252 -17.37 -23.41 -23.60
N LEU A 253 -16.12 -23.71 -23.96
CA LEU A 253 -15.10 -22.70 -24.21
C LEU A 253 -15.19 -22.23 -25.66
N LEU A 254 -15.29 -20.92 -25.85
CA LEU A 254 -15.29 -20.27 -27.16
C LEU A 254 -13.94 -19.60 -27.39
N VAL A 255 -13.43 -19.65 -28.62
CA VAL A 255 -12.23 -18.94 -29.07
C VAL A 255 -12.55 -18.01 -30.24
N PRO A 256 -11.77 -16.94 -30.47
CA PRO A 256 -11.87 -16.15 -31.69
C PRO A 256 -11.67 -17.05 -32.92
N GLY A 257 -12.61 -17.00 -33.87
CA GLY A 257 -12.48 -17.64 -35.17
C GLY A 257 -11.56 -16.82 -36.10
N VAL A 258 -10.83 -17.51 -36.97
CA VAL A 258 -9.87 -16.92 -37.93
C VAL A 258 -10.57 -16.40 -39.19
#